data_AF-A0A9W6U7N5-F1
#
_entry.id   AF-A0A9W6U7N5-F1
#
_cell.length_a   1.000
_cell.length_b   1.000
_cell.length_c   1.000
_cell.angle_alpha   90.00
_cell.angle_beta   90.00
_cell.angle_gamma   90.00
#
_symmetry.space_group_name_H-M   'P 1'
#
loop_
_entity.id
_entity.type
_entity.pdbx_description
1 polymer ?
#
loop_
_entity_poly.entity_id
_entity_poly.type
_entity_poly.pdbx_seq_one_letter_code
_entity_poly.pdbx_strand_id
1 'polypeptide(L)'
;MAEIIYGQVNPSGRMPITYPKDPANIMIPYNHRVSTQCADSDDCEMQWDFGTGLSYTEFTYSDLTLSKTNVTSSSDTIDVSVVVTNSGSMAGKETVMLFLTQPYRSISVPEVKQLKKFSKISLEAGASQTVKFTLTADDWSVYQPQIGEGFKQVAEDTDYVIAIKPETDCDVYNATAAANPLCATFTLQTGDYPYGVFLEYV
;
A
#
# COMPACT_ATOMS: atom_id res chain seq x y z
N MET A 1 21.39 16.06 14.60
CA MET A 1 20.16 16.66 15.19
C MET A 1 20.19 18.18 15.10
N ALA A 2 21.24 18.86 15.61
CA ALA A 2 21.37 20.32 15.49
C ALA A 2 21.23 20.82 14.03
N GLU A 3 21.86 20.14 13.07
CA GLU A 3 21.78 20.46 11.64
C GLU A 3 20.35 20.47 11.07
N ILE A 4 19.47 19.60 11.58
CA ILE A 4 18.06 19.56 11.18
C ILE A 4 17.35 20.78 11.75
N ILE A 5 17.50 21.05 13.06
CA ILE A 5 16.86 22.18 13.73
C ILE A 5 17.28 23.52 13.10
N TYR A 6 18.55 23.64 12.69
CA TYR A 6 19.06 24.83 12.00
C TYR A 6 18.76 24.86 10.50
N GLY A 7 18.02 23.89 9.96
CA GLY A 7 17.64 23.86 8.53
C GLY A 7 18.79 23.55 7.56
N GLN A 8 19.96 23.17 8.05
CA GLN A 8 21.11 22.78 7.22
C GLN A 8 20.84 21.46 6.50
N VAL A 9 20.05 20.57 7.12
CA VAL A 9 19.63 19.30 6.54
C VAL A 9 18.11 19.19 6.60
N ASN A 10 17.50 18.92 5.44
CA ASN A 10 16.07 18.66 5.34
C ASN A 10 15.73 17.27 5.93
N PRO A 11 14.85 17.17 6.95
CA PRO A 11 14.43 15.88 7.50
C PRO A 11 13.69 15.06 6.44
N SER A 12 13.93 13.75 6.45
CA SER A 12 13.30 12.81 5.51
C SER A 12 13.04 11.45 6.16
N GLY A 13 12.90 11.45 7.48
CA GLY A 13 12.51 10.28 8.25
C GLY A 13 11.02 9.99 8.07
N ARG A 14 10.68 8.71 8.03
CA ARG A 14 9.30 8.22 7.96
C ARG A 14 9.11 7.19 9.06
N MET A 15 7.95 7.19 9.71
CA MET A 15 7.66 6.31 10.83
C MET A 15 7.59 4.83 10.38
N PRO A 16 8.41 3.92 10.94
CA PRO A 16 8.35 2.50 10.60
C PRO A 16 7.31 1.72 11.40
N ILE A 17 6.64 2.38 12.36
CA ILE A 17 5.59 1.84 13.21
C ILE A 17 4.46 2.86 13.33
N THR A 18 3.26 2.38 13.61
CA THR A 18 2.14 3.22 14.04
C THR A 18 2.31 3.58 15.50
N TYR A 19 2.13 4.85 15.85
CA TYR A 19 2.12 5.31 17.23
C TYR A 19 0.66 5.56 17.68
N PRO A 20 0.18 4.81 18.68
CA PRO A 20 -1.22 4.88 19.09
C PRO A 20 -1.55 6.21 19.77
N LYS A 21 -2.79 6.67 19.62
CA LYS A 21 -3.32 7.83 20.37
C LYS A 21 -3.59 7.49 21.83
N ASP A 22 -4.21 6.34 22.04
CA ASP A 22 -4.63 5.85 23.35
C ASP A 22 -4.01 4.48 23.64
N PRO A 23 -3.73 4.15 24.91
CA PRO A 23 -3.10 2.87 25.28
C PRO A 23 -3.94 1.66 24.87
N ALA A 24 -5.26 1.83 24.68
CA ALA A 24 -6.14 0.77 24.20
C ALA A 24 -5.83 0.31 22.77
N ASN A 25 -5.22 1.18 21.94
CA ASN A 25 -4.89 0.90 20.55
C ASN A 25 -3.41 0.47 20.35
N ILE A 26 -2.65 0.21 21.41
CA ILE A 26 -1.21 -0.08 21.33
C ILE A 26 -0.86 -1.33 20.50
N MET A 27 -1.79 -2.27 20.40
CA MET A 27 -1.61 -3.54 19.67
C MET A 27 -2.15 -3.48 18.23
N ILE A 28 -2.52 -2.30 17.73
CA ILE A 28 -3.12 -2.14 16.39
C ILE A 28 -2.02 -1.69 15.40
N PRO A 29 -1.49 -2.60 14.56
CA PRO A 29 -0.54 -2.21 13.52
C PRO A 29 -1.25 -1.54 12.35
N TYR A 30 -0.50 -0.88 11.45
CA TYR A 30 -1.06 -0.24 10.26
C TYR A 30 -1.75 -1.22 9.30
N ASN A 31 -1.31 -2.47 9.27
CA ASN A 31 -1.85 -3.55 8.44
C ASN A 31 -2.77 -4.48 9.24
N HIS A 32 -3.50 -3.91 10.21
CA HIS A 32 -4.52 -4.67 10.95
C HIS A 32 -5.58 -5.23 10.00
N ARG A 33 -6.31 -6.24 10.47
CA ARG A 33 -7.38 -6.87 9.70
C ARG A 33 -8.57 -5.92 9.59
N VAL A 34 -9.30 -5.98 8.48
CA VAL A 34 -10.50 -5.14 8.26
C VAL A 34 -11.60 -5.36 9.32
N SER A 35 -11.55 -6.47 10.05
CA SER A 35 -12.47 -6.79 11.16
C SER A 35 -11.98 -6.29 12.53
N THR A 36 -10.86 -5.57 12.60
CA THR A 36 -10.30 -5.08 13.87
C THR A 36 -11.19 -3.98 14.41
N GLN A 37 -11.62 -4.12 15.67
CA GLN A 37 -12.41 -3.09 16.35
C GLN A 37 -11.49 -2.22 17.20
N CYS A 38 -11.74 -0.92 17.14
CA CYS A 38 -11.03 0.09 17.90
C CYS A 38 -11.78 0.34 19.21
N ALA A 39 -11.08 0.81 20.25
CA ALA A 39 -11.65 0.85 21.60
C ALA A 39 -12.77 1.89 21.77
N ASP A 40 -12.63 3.06 21.14
CA ASP A 40 -13.44 4.25 21.46
C ASP A 40 -14.20 4.85 20.25
N SER A 41 -13.97 4.35 19.03
CA SER A 41 -14.53 4.90 17.79
C SER A 41 -14.68 3.84 16.69
N ASP A 42 -15.49 4.14 15.68
CA ASP A 42 -15.60 3.30 14.47
C ASP A 42 -14.27 3.24 13.70
N ASP A 43 -13.48 4.32 13.75
CA ASP A 43 -12.15 4.40 13.14
C ASP A 43 -11.03 4.28 14.19
N CYS A 44 -9.96 3.56 13.83
CA CYS A 44 -8.78 3.41 14.68
C CYS A 44 -7.92 4.68 14.59
N GLU A 45 -8.26 5.70 15.38
CA GLU A 45 -7.48 6.94 15.41
C GLU A 45 -6.10 6.71 16.04
N MET A 46 -5.05 7.01 15.26
CA MET A 46 -3.66 6.91 15.67
C MET A 46 -3.09 8.31 15.85
N GLN A 47 -2.14 8.47 16.78
CA GLN A 47 -1.49 9.76 16.99
C GLN A 47 -0.49 10.06 15.87
N TRP A 48 0.22 9.04 15.40
CA TRP A 48 1.00 9.09 14.16
C TRP A 48 0.88 7.76 13.41
N ASP A 49 0.45 7.84 12.16
CA ASP A 49 0.35 6.66 11.30
C ASP A 49 1.71 6.15 10.85
N PHE A 50 1.71 4.89 10.45
CA PHE A 50 2.84 4.32 9.73
C PHE A 50 3.14 5.16 8.48
N GLY A 51 4.42 5.44 8.25
CA GLY A 51 4.89 6.24 7.12
C GLY A 51 4.69 7.75 7.29
N THR A 52 4.10 8.24 8.37
CA THR A 52 4.08 9.68 8.66
C THR A 52 5.52 10.21 8.80
N GLY A 53 5.76 11.40 8.25
CA GLY A 53 7.05 12.06 8.29
C GLY A 53 6.98 13.40 7.58
N LEU A 54 7.65 14.40 8.14
CA LEU A 54 7.68 15.74 7.59
C LEU A 54 9.01 16.03 6.91
N SER A 55 8.96 16.98 5.99
CA SER A 55 10.08 17.55 5.26
C SER A 55 9.93 19.08 5.30
N TYR A 56 11.03 19.81 5.14
CA TYR A 56 11.01 21.27 4.96
C TYR A 56 10.63 21.70 3.53
N THR A 57 10.43 20.74 2.64
CA THR A 57 9.85 20.93 1.31
C THR A 57 8.62 20.06 1.11
N GLU A 58 7.78 20.43 0.15
CA GLU A 58 6.55 19.73 -0.20
C GLU A 58 6.73 18.89 -1.46
N PHE A 59 6.05 17.73 -1.49
CA PHE A 59 6.06 16.82 -2.63
C PHE A 59 4.64 16.55 -3.13
N THR A 60 4.42 16.79 -4.41
CA THR A 60 3.17 16.47 -5.10
C THR A 60 3.35 15.24 -5.97
N TYR A 61 2.26 14.50 -6.13
CA TYR A 61 2.22 13.24 -6.85
C TYR A 61 1.17 13.33 -7.95
N SER A 62 1.50 12.83 -9.14
CA SER A 62 0.59 12.81 -10.28
C SER A 62 0.84 11.59 -11.15
N ASP A 63 -0.06 11.38 -12.11
CA ASP A 63 0.11 10.43 -13.22
C ASP A 63 0.42 9.00 -12.78
N LEU A 64 -0.32 8.50 -11.79
CA LEU A 64 -0.29 7.09 -11.42
C LEU A 64 -0.79 6.25 -12.60
N THR A 65 0.04 5.31 -13.05
CA THR A 65 -0.25 4.44 -14.19
C THR A 65 0.18 3.01 -13.91
N LEU A 66 -0.56 2.06 -14.51
CA LEU A 66 -0.26 0.63 -14.49
C LEU A 66 0.05 0.16 -15.91
N SER A 67 1.03 -0.74 -16.08
CA SER A 67 1.32 -1.34 -17.39
C SER A 67 0.19 -2.21 -17.91
N LYS A 68 -0.61 -2.80 -17.01
CA LYS A 68 -1.82 -3.55 -17.30
C LYS A 68 -2.75 -3.59 -16.08
N THR A 69 -4.04 -3.79 -16.35
CA THR A 69 -5.10 -3.88 -15.34
C THR A 69 -5.68 -5.29 -15.21
N ASN A 70 -5.32 -6.23 -16.09
CA ASN A 70 -5.72 -7.62 -16.02
C ASN A 70 -4.48 -8.52 -16.03
N VAL A 71 -4.38 -9.40 -15.04
CA VAL A 71 -3.29 -10.37 -14.90
C VAL A 71 -3.87 -11.77 -15.03
N THR A 72 -3.44 -12.52 -16.04
CA THR A 72 -4.00 -13.84 -16.37
C THR A 72 -3.05 -15.00 -16.10
N SER A 73 -1.83 -14.71 -15.65
CA SER A 73 -0.81 -15.71 -15.34
C SER A 73 -0.10 -15.38 -14.04
N SER A 74 0.32 -16.40 -13.29
CA SER A 74 1.18 -16.23 -12.12
C SER A 74 2.60 -15.74 -12.46
N SER A 75 3.03 -15.85 -13.73
CA SER A 75 4.32 -15.33 -14.21
C SER A 75 4.29 -13.85 -14.59
N ASP A 76 3.11 -13.25 -14.61
CA ASP A 76 2.95 -11.87 -15.04
C ASP A 76 3.47 -10.88 -14.00
N THR A 77 3.89 -9.72 -14.49
CA THR A 77 4.29 -8.59 -13.64
C THR A 77 3.48 -7.34 -13.99
N ILE A 78 3.22 -6.50 -13.00
CA ILE A 78 2.62 -5.17 -13.22
C ILE A 78 3.66 -4.12 -12.89
N ASP A 79 3.94 -3.23 -13.84
CA ASP A 79 4.73 -2.04 -13.58
C ASP A 79 3.80 -0.91 -13.16
N VAL A 80 4.09 -0.34 -12.01
CA VAL A 80 3.40 0.80 -11.43
C VAL A 80 4.32 2.00 -11.56
N SER A 81 3.83 3.10 -12.13
CA SER A 81 4.62 4.33 -12.20
C SER A 81 3.85 5.54 -11.71
N VAL A 82 4.54 6.44 -11.02
CA VAL A 82 3.98 7.68 -10.48
C VAL A 82 5.01 8.80 -10.63
N VAL A 83 4.56 10.00 -10.98
CA VAL A 83 5.41 11.19 -11.06
C VAL A 83 5.41 11.86 -9.70
N VAL A 84 6.60 12.12 -9.17
CA VAL A 84 6.80 12.86 -7.92
C VAL A 84 7.53 14.16 -8.22
N THR A 85 6.95 15.27 -7.78
CA THR A 85 7.50 16.61 -7.99
C THR A 85 7.78 17.26 -6.65
N ASN A 86 8.97 17.82 -6.48
CA ASN A 86 9.26 18.70 -5.35
C ASN A 86 8.67 20.09 -5.64
N SER A 87 7.52 20.38 -5.04
CA SER A 87 6.79 21.63 -5.24
C SER A 87 7.20 22.75 -4.28
N GLY A 88 8.09 22.46 -3.32
CA GLY A 88 8.58 23.47 -2.39
C GLY A 88 9.83 24.20 -2.88
N SER A 89 10.44 24.95 -1.97
CA SER A 89 11.51 25.92 -2.27
C SER A 89 12.92 25.41 -2.02
N MET A 90 13.09 24.17 -1.56
CA MET A 90 14.41 23.60 -1.25
C MET A 90 14.52 22.13 -1.66
N ALA A 91 15.75 21.66 -1.81
CA ALA A 91 16.02 20.25 -2.05
C ALA A 91 15.52 19.39 -0.89
N GLY A 92 15.02 18.20 -1.20
CA GLY A 92 14.51 17.27 -0.21
C GLY A 92 14.58 15.84 -0.67
N LYS A 93 14.34 14.92 0.27
CA LYS A 93 14.26 13.49 0.00
C LYS A 93 12.87 13.00 0.34
N GLU A 94 12.26 12.28 -0.60
CA GLU A 94 10.92 11.74 -0.44
C GLU A 94 10.94 10.21 -0.49
N THR A 95 10.18 9.59 0.41
CA THR A 95 10.01 8.13 0.43
C THR A 95 8.66 7.79 -0.18
N VAL A 96 8.68 7.37 -1.44
CA VAL A 96 7.50 6.90 -2.16
C VAL A 96 7.17 5.48 -1.69
N MET A 97 5.96 5.27 -1.20
CA MET A 97 5.48 3.99 -0.69
C MET A 97 4.32 3.48 -1.54
N LEU A 98 4.39 2.21 -1.93
CA LEU A 98 3.36 1.51 -2.66
C LEU A 98 2.70 0.49 -1.74
N PHE A 99 1.41 0.69 -1.50
CA PHE A 99 0.55 -0.21 -0.75
C PHE A 99 -0.33 -1.02 -1.70
N LEU A 100 -0.65 -2.24 -1.26
CA LEU A 100 -1.60 -3.12 -1.91
C LEU A 100 -2.69 -3.48 -0.91
N THR A 101 -3.94 -3.39 -1.35
CA THR A 101 -5.12 -3.81 -0.61
C THR A 101 -5.87 -4.85 -1.44
N GLN A 102 -6.24 -5.95 -0.80
CA GLN A 102 -7.13 -6.95 -1.37
C GLN A 102 -8.48 -6.83 -0.64
N PRO A 103 -9.50 -6.17 -1.23
CA PRO A 103 -10.73 -5.86 -0.51
C PRO A 103 -11.49 -7.11 -0.04
N TYR A 104 -11.43 -8.18 -0.84
CA TYR A 104 -12.11 -9.45 -0.58
C TYR A 104 -11.12 -10.62 -0.71
N ARG A 105 -11.13 -11.52 0.29
CA ARG A 105 -10.29 -12.72 0.34
C ARG A 105 -11.09 -13.88 0.93
N SER A 106 -11.00 -15.05 0.32
CA SER A 106 -11.71 -16.27 0.74
C SER A 106 -10.93 -17.09 1.78
N ILE A 107 -9.59 -17.07 1.74
CA ILE A 107 -8.74 -17.87 2.65
C ILE A 107 -8.68 -17.26 4.06
N SER A 108 -8.68 -15.94 4.19
CA SER A 108 -8.57 -15.25 5.48
C SER A 108 -9.22 -13.87 5.44
N VAL A 109 -9.44 -13.28 6.61
CA VAL A 109 -9.79 -11.85 6.69
C VAL A 109 -8.61 -11.03 6.15
N PRO A 110 -8.81 -10.13 5.16
CA PRO A 110 -7.74 -9.32 4.61
C PRO A 110 -7.30 -8.20 5.56
N GLU A 111 -6.10 -7.70 5.31
CA GLU A 111 -5.56 -6.49 5.92
C GLU A 111 -6.12 -5.23 5.25
N VAL A 112 -6.26 -4.13 6.02
CA VAL A 112 -6.73 -2.85 5.47
C VAL A 112 -5.84 -2.30 4.35
N LYS A 113 -4.52 -2.52 4.47
CA LYS A 113 -3.50 -2.26 3.44
C LYS A 113 -2.18 -2.94 3.83
N GLN A 114 -1.34 -3.23 2.84
CA GLN A 114 -0.02 -3.81 3.04
C GLN A 114 1.04 -3.06 2.25
N LEU A 115 2.12 -2.60 2.89
CA LEU A 115 3.26 -2.03 2.18
C LEU A 115 3.96 -3.13 1.38
N LYS A 116 4.12 -2.95 0.07
CA LYS A 116 4.83 -3.93 -0.80
C LYS A 116 6.20 -3.44 -1.21
N LYS A 117 6.29 -2.20 -1.69
CA LYS A 117 7.54 -1.59 -2.17
C LYS A 117 7.65 -0.16 -1.66
N PHE A 118 8.87 0.32 -1.49
CA PHE A 118 9.14 1.74 -1.28
C PHE A 118 10.45 2.13 -1.96
N SER A 119 10.57 3.40 -2.34
CA SER A 119 11.79 3.96 -2.91
C SER A 119 12.03 5.35 -2.35
N LYS A 120 13.28 5.64 -1.97
CA LYS A 120 13.67 6.96 -1.47
C LYS A 120 14.40 7.72 -2.57
N ILE A 121 13.79 8.81 -3.02
CA ILE A 121 14.33 9.68 -4.07
C ILE A 121 14.82 11.00 -3.48
N SER A 122 15.71 11.69 -4.20
CA SER A 122 16.20 13.02 -3.85
C SER A 122 15.86 13.96 -5.00
N LEU A 123 15.21 15.08 -4.71
CA LEU A 123 14.77 16.04 -5.72
C LEU A 123 15.18 17.46 -5.32
N GLU A 124 15.75 18.17 -6.27
CA GLU A 124 15.93 19.62 -6.20
C GLU A 124 14.57 20.33 -6.23
N ALA A 125 14.53 21.59 -5.80
CA ALA A 125 13.30 22.39 -5.85
C ALA A 125 12.79 22.51 -7.30
N GLY A 126 11.51 22.22 -7.52
CA GLY A 126 10.87 22.22 -8.85
C GLY A 126 11.19 21.01 -9.73
N ALA A 127 12.05 20.08 -9.29
CA ALA A 127 12.37 18.89 -10.06
C ALA A 127 11.28 17.81 -9.93
N SER A 128 11.08 17.06 -11.02
CA SER A 128 10.17 15.91 -11.07
C SER A 128 10.92 14.64 -11.45
N GLN A 129 10.49 13.51 -10.88
CA GLN A 129 11.01 12.19 -11.21
C GLN A 129 9.87 11.17 -11.30
N THR A 130 9.90 10.34 -12.33
CA THR A 130 9.03 9.16 -12.40
C THR A 130 9.62 8.03 -11.56
N VAL A 131 8.88 7.59 -10.55
CA VAL A 131 9.22 6.43 -9.73
C VAL A 131 8.48 5.22 -10.29
N LYS A 132 9.19 4.11 -10.45
CA LYS A 132 8.66 2.86 -10.98
C LYS A 132 8.83 1.73 -9.97
N PHE A 133 7.80 0.92 -9.83
CA PHE A 133 7.81 -0.33 -9.07
C PHE A 133 7.31 -1.46 -9.95
N THR A 134 7.81 -2.66 -9.73
CA THR A 134 7.31 -3.86 -10.38
C THR A 134 6.70 -4.76 -9.31
N LEU A 135 5.42 -5.08 -9.48
CA LEU A 135 4.69 -6.06 -8.69
C LEU A 135 4.73 -7.41 -9.39
N THR A 136 4.89 -8.45 -8.58
CA THR A 136 4.99 -9.85 -8.99
C THR A 136 4.00 -10.71 -8.20
N ALA A 137 3.89 -11.99 -8.54
CA ALA A 137 3.09 -12.93 -7.77
C ALA A 137 3.40 -12.92 -6.28
N ASP A 138 4.66 -12.72 -5.89
CA ASP A 138 5.05 -12.64 -4.49
C ASP A 138 4.43 -11.46 -3.73
N ASP A 139 4.12 -10.38 -4.44
CA ASP A 139 3.57 -9.17 -3.84
C ASP A 139 2.06 -9.30 -3.58
N TRP A 140 1.29 -9.96 -4.45
CA TRP A 140 -0.16 -10.12 -4.27
C TRP A 140 -0.60 -11.47 -3.69
N SER A 141 0.30 -12.46 -3.62
CA SER A 141 -0.02 -13.75 -3.01
C SER A 141 -0.06 -13.71 -1.49
N VAL A 142 -0.83 -14.64 -0.93
CA VAL A 142 -1.04 -14.82 0.51
C VAL A 142 -0.72 -16.26 0.91
N TYR A 143 -0.30 -16.47 2.14
CA TYR A 143 -0.03 -17.81 2.64
C TYR A 143 -1.31 -18.47 3.17
N GLN A 144 -1.72 -19.55 2.51
CA GLN A 144 -2.77 -20.43 2.98
C GLN A 144 -2.21 -21.39 4.05
N PRO A 145 -2.76 -21.39 5.28
CA PRO A 145 -2.38 -22.37 6.29
C PRO A 145 -2.99 -23.72 5.92
N GLN A 146 -2.16 -24.71 5.57
CA GLN A 146 -2.60 -26.09 5.40
C GLN A 146 -2.15 -26.93 6.59
N ILE A 147 -3.09 -27.66 7.20
CA ILE A 147 -2.80 -28.52 8.35
C ILE A 147 -1.88 -29.64 7.89
N GLY A 148 -0.67 -29.73 8.45
CA GLY A 148 0.27 -30.82 8.20
C GLY A 148 1.13 -30.70 6.94
N GLU A 149 0.82 -29.79 6.02
CA GLU A 149 1.55 -29.63 4.73
C GLU A 149 2.33 -28.30 4.64
N GLY A 150 2.28 -27.48 5.69
CA GLY A 150 2.97 -26.20 5.76
C GLY A 150 2.18 -25.05 5.13
N PHE A 151 2.85 -23.91 4.95
CA PHE A 151 2.24 -22.74 4.32
C PHE A 151 2.43 -22.82 2.81
N LYS A 152 1.32 -22.76 2.07
CA LYS A 152 1.34 -22.65 0.60
C LYS A 152 1.03 -21.21 0.21
N GLN A 153 1.87 -20.62 -0.62
CA GLN A 153 1.62 -19.30 -1.19
C GLN A 153 0.60 -19.44 -2.33
N VAL A 154 -0.47 -18.65 -2.28
CA VAL A 154 -1.58 -18.68 -3.24
C VAL A 154 -1.98 -17.27 -3.61
N ALA A 155 -2.23 -17.03 -4.89
CA ALA A 155 -2.83 -15.80 -5.39
C ALA A 155 -4.32 -16.06 -5.64
N GLU A 156 -5.21 -15.25 -5.04
CA GLU A 156 -6.65 -15.39 -5.27
C GLU A 156 -7.09 -14.47 -6.42
N ASP A 157 -7.86 -15.03 -7.35
CA ASP A 157 -8.51 -14.29 -8.43
C ASP A 157 -9.54 -13.30 -7.86
N THR A 158 -9.18 -12.01 -7.86
CA THR A 158 -10.01 -10.92 -7.38
C THR A 158 -9.43 -9.57 -7.82
N ASP A 159 -10.09 -8.49 -7.44
CA ASP A 159 -9.59 -7.13 -7.60
C ASP A 159 -8.60 -6.78 -6.49
N TYR A 160 -7.50 -6.15 -6.89
CA TYR A 160 -6.50 -5.59 -5.99
C TYR A 160 -6.40 -4.09 -6.24
N VAL A 161 -6.29 -3.33 -5.16
CA VAL A 161 -6.18 -1.87 -5.20
C VAL A 161 -4.77 -1.47 -4.77
N ILE A 162 -4.12 -0.67 -5.59
CA ILE A 162 -2.83 -0.06 -5.33
C ILE A 162 -3.08 1.35 -4.82
N ALA A 163 -2.37 1.72 -3.76
CA ALA A 163 -2.35 3.08 -3.23
C ALA A 163 -0.92 3.59 -3.12
N ILE A 164 -0.69 4.84 -3.53
CA ILE A 164 0.58 5.53 -3.32
C ILE A 164 0.44 6.47 -2.13
N LYS A 165 1.44 6.46 -1.23
CA LYS A 165 1.48 7.16 0.07
C LYS A 165 0.70 6.46 1.20
N PRO A 166 1.18 6.58 2.45
CA PRO A 166 0.50 5.99 3.61
C PRO A 166 -0.85 6.63 3.92
N GLU A 167 -1.01 7.95 3.70
CA GLU A 167 -2.24 8.69 3.99
C GLU A 167 -3.35 8.53 2.93
N THR A 168 -3.06 7.86 1.81
CA THR A 168 -4.03 7.69 0.73
C THR A 168 -5.08 6.67 1.10
N ASP A 169 -6.33 7.12 1.10
CA ASP A 169 -7.51 6.27 1.18
C ASP A 169 -8.15 6.13 -0.20
N CYS A 170 -8.42 4.87 -0.59
CA CYS A 170 -9.06 4.51 -1.85
C CYS A 170 -10.53 4.13 -1.69
N ASP A 171 -11.06 4.16 -0.45
CA ASP A 171 -12.44 3.80 -0.10
C ASP A 171 -12.94 2.53 -0.82
N VAL A 172 -12.19 1.44 -0.64
CA VAL A 172 -12.34 0.19 -1.40
C VAL A 172 -13.68 -0.53 -1.17
N TYR A 173 -14.48 -0.08 -0.20
CA TYR A 173 -15.77 -0.65 0.16
C TYR A 173 -16.97 0.20 -0.30
N ASN A 174 -16.74 1.42 -0.75
CA ASN A 174 -17.79 2.31 -1.20
C ASN A 174 -17.70 2.56 -2.72
N ALA A 175 -18.57 1.90 -3.47
CA ALA A 175 -18.63 2.04 -4.92
C ALA A 175 -18.99 3.46 -5.42
N THR A 176 -19.40 4.37 -4.52
CA THR A 176 -19.76 5.76 -4.85
C THR A 176 -18.70 6.78 -4.47
N ALA A 177 -17.58 6.34 -3.89
CA ALA A 177 -16.49 7.22 -3.50
C ALA A 177 -15.85 7.91 -4.72
N ALA A 178 -15.40 9.15 -4.52
CA ALA A 178 -14.65 9.86 -5.55
C ALA A 178 -13.33 9.13 -5.82
N ALA A 179 -13.02 8.87 -7.09
CA ALA A 179 -11.76 8.23 -7.48
C ALA A 179 -10.57 9.09 -7.03
N ASN A 180 -9.77 8.55 -6.10
CA ASN A 180 -8.54 9.17 -5.66
C ASN A 180 -7.45 8.98 -6.76
N PRO A 181 -6.81 10.05 -7.26
CA PRO A 181 -5.83 9.95 -8.35
C PRO A 181 -4.56 9.16 -8.00
N LEU A 182 -4.34 8.86 -6.71
CA LEU A 182 -3.23 8.04 -6.22
C LEU A 182 -3.63 6.59 -5.95
N CYS A 183 -4.81 6.19 -6.41
CA CYS A 183 -5.32 4.84 -6.37
C CYS A 183 -5.45 4.27 -7.79
N ALA A 184 -5.16 2.98 -7.94
CA ALA A 184 -5.38 2.25 -9.19
C ALA A 184 -5.77 0.81 -8.90
N THR A 185 -6.62 0.22 -9.74
CA THR A 185 -7.12 -1.15 -9.55
C THR A 185 -6.64 -2.05 -10.67
N PHE A 186 -6.30 -3.30 -10.33
CA PHE A 186 -6.09 -4.37 -11.30
C PHE A 186 -6.79 -5.64 -10.84
N THR A 187 -7.16 -6.49 -11.78
CA THR A 187 -7.86 -7.75 -11.53
C THR A 187 -6.95 -8.93 -11.85
N LEU A 188 -6.94 -9.92 -10.97
CA LEU A 188 -6.29 -11.21 -11.18
C LEU A 188 -7.32 -12.24 -11.66
N GLN A 189 -7.03 -12.90 -12.78
CA GLN A 189 -7.86 -13.92 -13.43
C GLN A 189 -6.99 -15.07 -13.95
N THR A 190 -6.26 -15.72 -13.04
CA THR A 190 -5.38 -16.85 -13.35
C THR A 190 -6.12 -18.16 -13.60
N GLY A 191 -7.36 -18.26 -13.11
CA GLY A 191 -8.15 -19.50 -13.11
C GLY A 191 -7.73 -20.49 -12.00
N ASP A 192 -6.75 -20.14 -11.17
CA ASP A 192 -6.27 -20.97 -10.08
C ASP A 192 -7.15 -20.76 -8.84
N TYR A 193 -7.98 -21.75 -8.53
CA TYR A 193 -8.82 -21.72 -7.33
C TYR A 193 -8.13 -22.42 -6.14
N PRO A 194 -8.01 -21.77 -4.96
CA PRO A 194 -7.35 -22.34 -3.78
C PRO A 194 -7.97 -23.64 -3.28
N TYR A 195 -9.24 -23.89 -3.58
CA TYR A 195 -10.01 -25.06 -3.14
C TYR A 195 -10.18 -26.15 -4.23
N GLY A 196 -9.44 -26.03 -5.34
CA GLY A 196 -9.54 -26.92 -6.50
C GLY A 196 -10.60 -26.48 -7.51
N VAL A 197 -10.55 -27.10 -8.70
CA VAL A 197 -11.58 -26.93 -9.73
C VAL A 197 -12.84 -27.64 -9.24
N PHE A 198 -13.99 -26.96 -9.23
CA PHE A 198 -15.27 -27.65 -9.06
C PHE A 198 -15.39 -28.68 -10.18
N LEU A 199 -15.16 -29.95 -9.87
CA LEU A 199 -15.58 -31.04 -10.73
C LEU A 199 -17.11 -30.97 -10.73
N GLU A 200 -17.70 -30.47 -11.82
CA GLU A 200 -19.11 -30.67 -12.11
C GLU A 200 -19.35 -32.18 -12.08
N TYR A 201 -19.96 -32.67 -10.99
CA TYR A 201 -20.56 -33.99 -10.98
C TYR A 201 -21.76 -33.92 -11.91
N VAL A 202 -21.57 -34.38 -13.15
CA VAL A 202 -22.62 -34.73 -14.12
C VAL A 202 -23.46 -35.88 -13.58
#